data_AF-A0A191HVE3-F1
#
_entry.id   AF-A0A191HVE3-F1
#
_cell.length_a   1.000
_cell.length_b   1.000
_cell.length_c   1.000
_cell.angle_alpha   90.00
_cell.angle_beta   90.00
_cell.angle_gamma   90.00
#
_symmetry.space_group_name_H-M   'P 1'
#
loop_
_entity.id
_entity.type
_entity.pdbx_description
1 polymer ?
#
loop_
_entity_poly.entity_id
_entity_poly.type
_entity_poly.pdbx_seq_one_letter_code
_entity_poly.pdbx_strand_id
1 'polypeptide(L)'
;MDIETLKALSKVSREYGTSEITIVTSGDRIIALEEGNTANILYGIAFDIRTTSVVGSLIDLKTGEYIAVVSKENQQKEFGADVISRISYTLENKHGLSLLQEKLLIL
;
A
#
# COMPACT_ATOMS: atom_id res chain seq x y z
N MET A 1 3.88 -25.30 -3.69
CA MET A 1 3.39 -24.52 -4.85
C MET A 1 1.88 -24.52 -4.78
N ASP A 2 1.25 -23.39 -4.49
CA ASP A 2 -0.20 -23.31 -4.36
C ASP A 2 -0.89 -23.19 -5.75
N ILE A 3 -2.21 -23.37 -5.76
CA ILE A 3 -3.02 -23.31 -6.99
C ILE A 3 -2.96 -21.93 -7.65
N GLU A 4 -2.82 -20.87 -6.86
CA GLU A 4 -2.74 -19.50 -7.37
C GLU A 4 -1.44 -19.26 -8.15
N THR A 5 -0.34 -19.84 -7.67
CA THR A 5 0.96 -19.85 -8.36
C THR A 5 0.87 -20.55 -9.72
N LEU A 6 0.19 -21.70 -9.79
CA LEU A 6 -0.03 -22.43 -11.05
C LEU A 6 -0.91 -21.65 -12.04
N LYS A 7 -1.96 -20.97 -11.57
CA LYS A 7 -2.81 -20.10 -12.40
C LYS A 7 -2.01 -18.93 -12.95
N ALA A 8 -1.20 -18.28 -12.12
CA ALA A 8 -0.33 -17.17 -12.54
C ALA A 8 0.62 -17.61 -13.66
N LEU A 9 1.30 -18.75 -13.51
CA LEU A 9 2.17 -19.31 -14.55
C LEU A 9 1.42 -19.61 -15.86
N SER A 10 0.18 -20.11 -15.79
CA SER A 10 -0.64 -20.34 -16.98
C SER A 10 -1.08 -19.05 -17.68
N LYS A 11 -1.20 -17.95 -16.93
CA LYS A 11 -1.51 -16.61 -17.45
C LYS A 11 -0.29 -16.02 -18.15
N VAL A 12 0.89 -16.13 -17.54
CA VAL A 12 2.19 -15.74 -18.14
C VAL A 12 2.33 -16.35 -19.54
N SER A 13 2.19 -17.67 -19.65
CA SER A 13 2.39 -18.38 -20.92
C SER A 13 1.42 -17.94 -22.02
N ARG A 14 0.20 -17.48 -21.67
CA ARG A 14 -0.81 -17.04 -22.64
C ARG A 14 -0.66 -15.58 -23.03
N GLU A 15 -0.33 -14.71 -22.07
CA GLU A 15 -0.27 -13.26 -22.30
C GLU A 15 1.09 -12.81 -22.85
N TYR A 16 2.19 -13.43 -22.43
CA TYR A 16 3.55 -12.95 -22.72
C TYR A 16 4.39 -13.88 -23.60
N GLY A 17 3.88 -15.07 -23.94
CA GLY A 17 4.56 -16.01 -24.84
C GLY A 17 5.94 -16.43 -24.32
N THR A 18 6.99 -16.16 -25.10
CA THR A 18 8.40 -16.48 -24.80
C THR A 18 9.20 -15.30 -24.26
N SER A 19 8.56 -14.18 -23.95
CA SER A 19 9.24 -13.00 -23.41
C SER A 19 9.79 -13.28 -22.01
N GLU A 20 10.91 -12.64 -21.67
CA GLU A 20 11.40 -12.62 -20.29
C GLU A 20 10.33 -11.97 -19.41
N ILE A 21 10.11 -12.52 -18.22
CA ILE A 21 9.12 -12.05 -17.26
C ILE A 21 9.70 -12.08 -15.85
N THR A 22 9.31 -11.12 -15.02
CA THR A 22 9.65 -11.07 -13.61
C THR A 22 8.43 -11.45 -12.77
N ILE A 23 8.63 -12.39 -11.85
CA ILE A 23 7.61 -12.81 -10.89
C ILE A 23 7.84 -12.03 -9.59
N VAL A 24 6.86 -11.25 -9.17
CA VAL A 24 6.92 -10.51 -7.91
C VAL A 24 6.28 -11.34 -6.81
N THR A 25 7.02 -11.55 -5.73
CA THR A 25 6.58 -12.40 -4.60
C THR A 25 6.60 -11.64 -3.28
N SER A 26 5.59 -11.90 -2.44
CA SER A 26 5.59 -11.54 -1.02
C SER A 26 5.64 -12.81 -0.19
N GLY A 27 6.82 -13.15 0.34
CA GLY A 27 7.07 -14.50 0.88
C GLY A 27 6.85 -15.55 -0.21
N ASP A 28 6.06 -16.58 0.09
CA ASP A 28 5.76 -17.66 -0.87
C ASP A 28 4.60 -17.34 -1.83
N ARG A 29 4.02 -16.14 -1.75
CA ARG A 29 2.85 -15.75 -2.56
C ARG A 29 3.26 -14.90 -3.76
N ILE A 30 2.85 -15.30 -4.96
CA ILE A 30 2.95 -14.44 -6.15
C ILE A 30 1.91 -13.33 -6.04
N ILE A 31 2.34 -12.08 -6.21
CA ILE A 31 1.47 -10.90 -6.11
C ILE A 31 1.36 -10.14 -7.43
N ALA A 32 2.35 -10.26 -8.32
CA ALA A 32 2.32 -9.65 -9.63
C ALA A 32 3.21 -10.39 -10.64
N LEU A 33 2.98 -10.09 -11.92
CA LEU A 33 3.78 -10.53 -13.05
C LEU A 33 4.13 -9.28 -13.85
N GLU A 34 5.40 -9.11 -14.16
CA GLU A 34 5.93 -7.94 -14.86
C GLU A 34 6.64 -8.39 -16.13
N GLU A 35 6.50 -7.63 -17.20
CA GLU A 35 7.16 -7.90 -18.48
C GLU A 35 8.63 -7.50 -18.42
N GLY A 36 9.51 -8.36 -18.95
CA GLY A 36 10.95 -8.16 -18.92
C GLY A 36 11.59 -8.43 -17.55
N ASN A 37 12.85 -8.02 -17.43
CA ASN A 37 13.62 -8.13 -16.19
C ASN A 37 13.51 -6.85 -15.35
N THR A 38 12.69 -6.89 -14.31
CA THR A 38 12.49 -5.81 -13.35
C THR A 38 13.07 -6.15 -11.98
N ALA A 39 13.85 -7.23 -11.85
CA ALA A 39 14.39 -7.72 -10.57
C ALA A 39 15.32 -6.73 -9.82
N ASN A 40 15.71 -5.63 -10.48
CA ASN A 40 16.47 -4.53 -9.89
C ASN A 40 15.60 -3.32 -9.49
N ILE A 41 14.31 -3.33 -9.80
CA ILE A 41 13.36 -2.24 -9.54
C ILE A 41 12.36 -2.75 -8.50
N LEU A 42 12.67 -2.54 -7.22
CA LEU A 42 11.81 -2.99 -6.14
C LEU A 42 11.71 -1.91 -5.07
N TYR A 43 10.57 -1.21 -5.05
CA TYR A 43 10.30 -0.15 -4.09
C TYR A 43 9.12 -0.50 -3.19
N GLY A 44 9.12 0.05 -1.98
CA GLY A 44 8.05 -0.04 -1.01
C GLY A 44 7.67 1.32 -0.47
N ILE A 45 6.44 1.45 0.02
CA ILE A 45 5.98 2.64 0.72
C ILE A 45 5.59 2.24 2.14
N ALA A 46 6.15 2.92 3.13
CA ALA A 46 5.75 2.81 4.53
C ALA A 46 4.95 4.04 4.94
N PHE A 47 3.78 3.82 5.54
CA PHE A 47 2.95 4.89 6.11
C PHE A 47 2.93 4.79 7.64
N ASP A 48 3.27 5.90 8.31
CA ASP A 48 3.06 6.10 9.74
C ASP A 48 1.88 7.08 9.94
N ILE A 49 0.75 6.54 10.38
CA ILE A 49 -0.50 7.29 10.58
C ILE A 49 -0.61 7.64 12.07
N ARG A 50 -0.19 8.85 12.41
CA ARG A 50 -0.36 9.41 13.75
C ARG A 50 -1.62 10.27 13.82
N THR A 51 -2.03 10.64 15.03
CA THR A 51 -3.20 11.51 15.24
C THR A 51 -3.04 12.88 14.58
N THR A 52 -1.83 13.46 14.61
CA THR A 52 -1.55 14.80 14.07
C THR A 52 -1.03 14.77 12.63
N SER A 53 -0.29 13.74 12.25
CA SER A 53 0.42 13.69 10.97
C SER A 53 0.39 12.31 10.35
N VAL A 54 0.35 12.24 9.02
CA VAL A 54 0.65 11.03 8.26
C VAL A 54 1.99 11.21 7.58
N VAL A 55 2.91 10.28 7.80
CA VAL A 55 4.23 10.26 7.16
C VAL A 55 4.27 9.12 6.15
N GLY A 56 4.64 9.42 4.91
CA GLY A 56 4.88 8.44 3.86
C GLY A 56 6.37 8.38 3.51
N SER A 57 6.93 7.18 3.44
CA SER A 57 8.34 6.95 3.10
C SER A 57 8.44 6.01 1.91
N LEU A 58 9.07 6.46 0.81
CA LEU A 58 9.46 5.61 -0.31
C LEU A 58 10.82 4.99 -0.01
N ILE A 59 10.90 3.67 -0.13
CA ILE A 59 12.05 2.86 0.26
C ILE A 59 12.47 1.99 -0.91
N ASP A 60 13.76 1.95 -1.23
CA ASP A 60 14.32 0.88 -2.06
C ASP A 60 14.41 -0.40 -1.23
N LEU A 61 13.66 -1.42 -1.61
CA LEU A 61 13.56 -2.66 -0.82
C LEU A 61 14.76 -3.59 -1.02
N LYS A 62 15.62 -3.35 -2.03
CA LYS A 62 16.86 -4.10 -2.21
C LYS A 62 17.95 -3.60 -1.29
N THR A 63 18.06 -2.27 -1.14
CA THR A 63 19.11 -1.64 -0.32
C THR A 63 18.64 -1.31 1.09
N GLY A 64 17.33 -1.13 1.29
CA GLY A 64 16.73 -0.61 2.51
C GLY A 64 16.82 0.91 2.64
N GLU A 65 17.29 1.62 1.61
CA GLU A 65 17.48 3.07 1.66
C GLU A 65 16.16 3.84 1.49
N TYR A 66 16.02 4.92 2.25
CA TYR A 66 14.92 5.86 2.11
C TYR A 66 15.17 6.78 0.91
N ILE A 67 14.37 6.64 -0.14
CA ILE A 67 14.45 7.44 -1.36
C ILE A 67 13.78 8.79 -1.17
N ALA A 68 12.63 8.81 -0.50
CA ALA A 68 11.89 10.05 -0.20
C ALA A 68 11.06 9.89 1.07
N VAL A 69 10.90 10.96 1.83
CA VAL A 69 10.01 11.02 2.99
C VAL A 69 9.17 12.29 2.91
N VAL A 70 7.85 12.13 3.02
CA VAL A 70 6.88 13.23 3.01
C VAL A 70 6.00 13.14 4.24
N SER A 71 5.57 14.29 4.77
CA SER A 71 4.67 14.37 5.90
C SER A 71 3.55 15.36 5.60
N LYS A 72 2.32 14.99 5.94
CA LYS A 72 1.15 15.87 5.89
C LYS A 72 0.40 15.83 7.20
N GLU A 73 -0.36 16.88 7.48
CA GLU A 73 -1.29 16.88 8.61
C GLU A 73 -2.39 15.82 8.41
N ASN A 74 -2.74 15.12 9.48
CA ASN A 74 -3.85 14.19 9.47
C ASN A 74 -5.17 14.98 9.49
N GLN A 75 -5.87 15.01 8.35
CA GLN A 75 -7.10 15.77 8.16
C GLN A 75 -8.28 15.24 8.97
N GLN A 76 -8.15 14.07 9.61
CA GLN A 76 -9.12 13.62 10.61
C GLN A 76 -9.22 14.56 11.83
N LYS A 77 -8.31 15.54 11.97
CA LYS A 77 -8.43 16.62 12.96
C LYS A 77 -9.74 17.40 12.86
N GLU A 78 -10.38 17.44 11.70
CA GLU A 78 -11.70 18.06 11.49
C GLU A 78 -12.81 17.38 12.31
N PHE A 79 -12.62 16.12 12.72
CA PHE A 79 -13.63 15.31 13.41
C PHE A 79 -13.27 14.98 14.86
N GLY A 80 -12.17 15.53 15.36
CA GLY A 80 -11.71 15.31 16.72
C GLY A 80 -10.22 15.62 16.89
N ALA A 81 -9.90 16.28 18.01
CA ALA A 81 -8.55 16.67 18.37
C ALA A 81 -7.67 15.47 18.78
N ASP A 82 -8.29 14.38 19.22
CA ASP A 82 -7.64 13.17 19.71
C ASP A 82 -8.39 11.90 19.28
N VAL A 83 -7.88 10.74 19.67
CA VAL A 83 -8.47 9.44 19.33
C VAL A 83 -9.88 9.28 19.92
N ILE A 84 -10.11 9.74 21.15
CA ILE A 84 -11.39 9.53 21.85
C ILE A 84 -12.50 10.34 21.19
N SER A 85 -12.26 11.62 20.93
CA SER A 85 -13.19 12.50 20.22
C SER A 85 -13.53 11.98 18.81
N ARG A 86 -12.54 11.43 18.09
CA ARG A 86 -12.78 10.78 16.79
C ARG A 86 -13.64 9.52 16.90
N ILE A 87 -13.40 8.68 17.92
CA ILE A 87 -14.24 7.51 18.18
C ILE A 87 -15.68 7.96 18.46
N SER A 88 -15.88 8.93 19.36
CA SER A 88 -17.21 9.49 19.64
C SER A 88 -17.88 10.02 18.38
N TYR A 89 -17.15 10.73 17.52
CA TYR A 89 -17.68 11.20 16.24
C TYR A 89 -18.22 10.06 15.36
N THR A 90 -17.51 8.92 15.30
CA THR A 90 -17.99 7.75 14.53
C THR A 90 -19.24 7.09 15.13
N LEU A 91 -19.44 7.20 16.45
CA LEU A 91 -20.62 6.67 17.13
C LEU A 91 -21.83 7.59 16.99
N GLU A 92 -21.62 8.90 16.99
CA GLU A 92 -22.67 9.91 16.94
C GLU A 92 -23.17 10.19 15.51
N ASN A 93 -22.34 9.93 14.50
CA ASN A 93 -22.64 10.23 13.11
C ASN A 93 -22.76 8.95 12.29
N LYS A 94 -23.93 8.75 11.66
CA LYS A 94 -24.24 7.56 10.82
C LYS A 94 -23.18 7.24 9.74
N HIS A 95 -22.45 8.25 9.27
CA HIS A 95 -21.39 8.13 8.26
C HIS A 95 -20.00 8.51 8.79
N GLY A 96 -19.83 8.63 10.11
CA GLY A 96 -18.59 9.13 10.71
C GLY A 96 -17.38 8.27 10.35
N LEU A 97 -17.51 6.94 10.40
CA LEU A 97 -16.42 6.03 10.01
C LEU A 97 -15.95 6.24 8.56
N SER A 98 -16.89 6.31 7.61
CA SER A 98 -16.56 6.52 6.20
C SER A 98 -15.93 7.89 5.95
N LEU A 99 -16.41 8.93 6.64
CA LEU A 99 -15.84 10.29 6.53
C LEU A 99 -14.41 10.36 7.06
N LEU A 100 -14.15 9.74 8.22
CA LEU A 100 -12.78 9.66 8.76
C LEU A 100 -11.84 8.87 7.83
N GLN A 101 -12.32 7.79 7.22
CA GLN A 101 -11.55 7.01 6.26
C GLN A 101 -11.24 7.83 5.00
N GLU A 102 -12.24 8.49 4.42
CA GLU A 102 -12.09 9.34 3.23
C GLU A 102 -11.05 10.43 3.47
N LYS A 103 -11.12 11.10 4.63
CA LYS A 103 -10.21 12.20 4.99
C LYS A 103 -8.76 11.76 5.20
N LEU A 104 -8.52 10.47 5.43
CA LEU A 104 -7.18 9.90 5.45
C LEU A 104 -6.65 9.57 4.04
N LEU A 105 -7.53 9.28 3.07
CA LEU A 105 -7.17 8.84 1.72
C LEU A 105 -6.90 10.00 0.74
N ILE A 106 -7.32 11.24 1.06
CA ILE A 106 -7.07 12.44 0.24
C ILE A 106 -5.68 13.05 0.56
N LEU A 107 -4.67 12.20 0.75
CA LEU A 107 -3.28 12.63 0.96
C LEU A 107 -2.67 13.20 -0.33
#